data_AF-C6SI18-F1
#
_entry.id   AF-C6SI18-F1
#
_cell.length_a   1.000
_cell.length_b   1.000
_cell.length_c   1.000
_cell.angle_alpha   90.00
_cell.angle_beta   90.00
_cell.angle_gamma   90.00
#
_symmetry.space_group_name_H-M   'P 1'
#
loop_
_entity.id
_entity.type
_entity.pdbx_description
1 polymer ?
#
loop_
_entity_poly.entity_id
_entity_poly.type
_entity_poly.pdbx_seq_one_letter_code
_entity_poly.pdbx_strand_id
1 'polypeptide(L)'
;MYTSAIVMMELERGVLGMECKDGQQGGILRRWLEEVVKPTFKARILPINETTAEICARLHIPDKSPENDAWIAATAKQHGLTLATRNIKDFEHSGVKLINPFETV
;
A
#
# COMPACT_ATOMS: atom_id res chain seq x y z
N MET A 1 6.31 -6.58 -10.20
CA MET A 1 5.40 -5.94 -9.24
C MET A 1 6.14 -5.76 -7.92
N TYR A 2 5.94 -4.63 -7.26
CA TYR A 2 6.51 -4.27 -5.95
C TYR A 2 5.35 -3.94 -5.00
N THR A 3 5.63 -3.88 -3.70
CA THR A 3 4.69 -3.37 -2.71
C THR A 3 5.39 -2.40 -1.75
N SER A 4 4.63 -1.55 -1.06
CA SER A 4 5.16 -0.66 -0.02
C SER A 4 5.11 -1.33 1.35
N ALA A 5 6.05 -0.99 2.24
CA ALA A 5 5.99 -1.37 3.65
C ALA A 5 4.67 -0.93 4.32
N ILE A 6 4.03 0.16 3.85
CA ILE A 6 2.73 0.61 4.36
C ILE A 6 1.62 -0.39 4.03
N VAL A 7 1.59 -0.93 2.80
CA VAL A 7 0.64 -1.98 2.43
C VAL A 7 0.85 -3.23 3.28
N MET A 8 2.10 -3.59 3.56
CA MET A 8 2.41 -4.71 4.47
C MET A 8 1.89 -4.48 5.88
N MET A 9 2.04 -3.25 6.41
CA MET A 9 1.46 -2.86 7.69
C MET A 9 -0.07 -2.94 7.69
N GLU A 10 -0.73 -2.46 6.63
CA GLU A 10 -2.20 -2.52 6.52
C GLU A 10 -2.72 -3.96 6.51
N LEU A 11 -2.05 -4.85 5.77
CA LEU A 11 -2.37 -6.28 5.76
C LEU A 11 -2.18 -6.90 7.14
N GLU A 12 -1.04 -6.67 7.79
CA GLU A 12 -0.76 -7.19 9.14
C GLU A 12 -1.79 -6.69 10.17
N ARG A 13 -2.14 -5.39 10.13
CA ARG A 13 -3.19 -4.80 10.97
C ARG A 13 -4.55 -5.46 10.73
N GLY A 14 -4.90 -5.74 9.47
CA GLY A 14 -6.14 -6.44 9.11
C GLY A 14 -6.17 -7.88 9.65
N VAL A 15 -5.05 -8.60 9.55
CA VAL A 15 -4.92 -9.96 10.11
C VAL A 15 -5.08 -9.93 11.63
N LEU A 16 -4.33 -9.08 12.33
CA LEU A 16 -4.40 -8.95 13.79
C LEU A 16 -5.81 -8.58 14.27
N GLY A 17 -6.47 -7.66 13.56
CA GLY A 17 -7.85 -7.29 13.84
C GLY A 17 -8.82 -8.47 13.71
N MET A 18 -8.62 -9.33 12.70
CA MET A 18 -9.42 -10.53 12.54
C MET A 18 -9.08 -11.60 13.56
N GLU A 19 -7.81 -11.83 13.88
CA GLU A 19 -7.39 -12.76 14.95
C GLU A 19 -8.03 -12.41 16.30
N CYS A 20 -8.19 -11.11 16.59
CA CYS A 20 -8.88 -10.64 17.79
C CYS A 20 -10.40 -10.87 17.74
N LYS A 21 -11.03 -10.74 16.56
CA LYS A 21 -12.48 -10.85 16.38
C LYS A 21 -12.96 -12.29 16.21
N ASP A 22 -12.24 -13.09 15.44
CA ASP A 22 -12.53 -14.47 15.07
C ASP A 22 -11.19 -15.20 14.82
N GLY A 23 -10.74 -15.99 15.81
CA GLY A 23 -9.46 -16.68 15.74
C GLY A 23 -9.36 -17.71 14.60
N GLN A 24 -10.47 -18.29 14.16
CA GLN A 24 -10.47 -19.25 13.05
C GLN A 24 -10.24 -18.52 11.72
N GLN A 25 -10.99 -17.44 11.46
CA GLN A 25 -10.79 -16.63 10.26
C GLN A 25 -9.43 -15.91 10.28
N GLY A 26 -9.02 -15.40 11.44
CA GLY A 26 -7.70 -14.81 11.64
C GLY A 26 -6.58 -15.77 11.29
N GLY A 27 -6.65 -17.03 11.74
CA GLY A 27 -5.67 -18.07 11.42
C GLY A 27 -5.61 -18.43 9.92
N ILE A 28 -6.70 -18.26 9.17
CA ILE A 28 -6.69 -18.41 7.70
C ILE A 28 -5.94 -17.24 7.05
N LEU A 29 -6.27 -16.01 7.44
CA LEU A 29 -5.62 -14.81 6.89
C LEU A 29 -4.14 -14.73 7.27
N ARG A 30 -3.77 -15.17 8.47
CA ARG A 30 -2.38 -15.29 8.94
C ARG A 30 -1.58 -16.20 8.03
N ARG A 31 -2.07 -17.41 7.77
CA ARG A 31 -1.40 -18.35 6.86
C ARG A 31 -1.26 -17.78 5.47
N TRP A 32 -2.30 -17.14 4.94
CA TRP A 32 -2.23 -16.46 3.65
C TRP A 32 -1.14 -15.35 3.62
N LEU A 33 -1.06 -14.52 4.66
CA LEU A 33 -0.06 -13.45 4.75
C LEU A 33 1.39 -14.02 4.82
N GLU A 34 1.62 -15.03 5.65
CA GLU A 34 2.95 -15.62 5.86
C GLU A 34 3.41 -16.54 4.72
N GLU A 35 2.50 -17.34 4.16
CA GLU A 35 2.86 -18.40 3.20
C GLU A 35 2.74 -17.94 1.75
N VAL A 36 1.91 -16.92 1.47
CA VAL A 36 1.67 -16.43 0.10
C VAL A 36 2.22 -15.03 -0.09
N VAL A 37 1.75 -14.05 0.69
CA VAL A 37 2.05 -12.63 0.41
C VAL A 37 3.51 -12.29 0.70
N LYS A 38 4.01 -12.55 1.92
CA LYS A 38 5.38 -12.23 2.32
C LYS A 38 6.43 -12.91 1.41
N PRO A 39 6.29 -14.20 1.04
CA PRO A 39 7.20 -14.85 0.10
C PRO A 39 7.11 -14.26 -1.31
N THR A 40 5.90 -13.95 -1.80
CA THR A 40 5.68 -13.34 -3.12
C THR A 40 6.41 -12.00 -3.25
N PHE A 41 6.40 -11.16 -2.21
CA PHE A 41 7.06 -9.85 -2.23
C PHE A 41 8.45 -9.82 -1.58
N LYS A 42 9.05 -10.98 -1.31
CA LYS A 42 10.41 -11.06 -0.74
C LYS A 42 11.39 -10.22 -1.59
N ALA A 43 12.17 -9.37 -0.92
CA ALA A 43 13.08 -8.39 -1.54
C ALA A 43 12.43 -7.38 -2.51
N ARG A 44 11.10 -7.27 -2.52
CA ARG A 44 10.30 -6.34 -3.34
C ARG A 44 9.33 -5.51 -2.51
N ILE A 45 9.54 -5.46 -1.20
CA ILE A 45 8.88 -4.54 -0.26
C ILE A 45 9.76 -3.29 -0.17
N LEU A 46 9.21 -2.15 -0.60
CA LEU A 46 9.91 -0.87 -0.63
C LEU A 46 9.83 -0.22 0.77
N PRO A 47 10.98 0.12 1.39
CA PRO A 47 11.01 0.77 2.69
C PRO A 47 10.62 2.26 2.58
N ILE A 48 10.20 2.83 3.69
CA ILE A 48 10.02 4.27 3.84
C ILE A 48 11.32 4.89 4.33
N ASN A 49 11.76 5.97 3.70
CA ASN A 49 12.93 6.73 4.10
C ASN A 49 12.67 8.25 4.03
N GLU A 50 13.71 9.06 4.28
CA GLU A 50 13.62 10.53 4.27
C GLU A 50 13.09 11.08 2.93
N THR A 51 13.57 10.56 1.81
CA THR A 51 13.07 10.96 0.48
C THR A 51 11.59 10.62 0.31
N THR A 52 11.14 9.47 0.79
CA THR A 52 9.71 9.11 0.76
C THR A 52 8.90 10.09 1.61
N ALA A 53 9.42 10.46 2.78
CA ALA A 53 8.76 11.37 3.71
C ALA A 53 8.58 12.77 3.12
N GLU A 54 9.60 13.31 2.46
CA GLU A 54 9.51 14.61 1.79
C GLU A 54 8.47 14.61 0.67
N ILE A 55 8.39 13.53 -0.12
CA ILE A 55 7.39 13.39 -1.17
C ILE A 55 6.00 13.30 -0.53
N CYS A 56 5.83 12.48 0.50
CA CYS A 56 4.56 12.31 1.22
C CYS A 56 4.06 13.63 1.81
N ALA A 57 4.93 14.40 2.47
CA ALA A 57 4.58 15.69 3.05
C ALA A 57 3.98 16.65 2.01
N ARG A 58 4.53 16.68 0.79
CA ARG A 58 4.01 17.49 -0.31
C ARG A 58 2.63 17.04 -0.80
N LEU A 59 2.27 15.77 -0.64
CA LEU A 59 0.95 15.26 -1.05
C LEU A 59 -0.18 15.69 -0.12
N HIS A 60 0.13 16.27 1.05
CA HIS A 60 -0.88 16.80 1.96
C HIS A 60 -1.16 18.29 1.76
N ILE A 61 -0.50 18.95 0.80
CA ILE A 61 -0.59 20.39 0.58
C ILE A 61 -0.98 20.65 -0.89
N PRO A 62 -1.95 21.55 -1.17
CA PRO A 62 -2.72 22.35 -0.20
C PRO A 62 -3.77 21.55 0.57
N ASP A 63 -4.26 20.46 -0.02
CA ASP A 63 -5.32 19.63 0.55
C ASP A 63 -4.76 18.33 1.14
N LYS A 64 -5.27 17.97 2.32
CA LYS A 64 -4.78 16.81 3.04
C LYS A 64 -5.22 15.51 2.35
N SER A 65 -4.25 14.79 1.78
CA SER A 65 -4.44 13.40 1.34
C SER A 65 -4.63 12.44 2.54
N PRO A 66 -5.32 11.29 2.37
CA PRO A 66 -5.32 10.23 3.37
C PRO A 66 -3.89 9.77 3.68
N GLU A 67 -3.59 9.57 4.97
CA GLU A 67 -2.20 9.35 5.44
C GLU A 67 -1.51 8.16 4.74
N ASN A 68 -2.09 6.96 4.85
CA ASN A 68 -1.49 5.75 4.28
C ASN A 68 -1.40 5.82 2.75
N ASP A 69 -2.43 6.35 2.09
CA ASP A 69 -2.45 6.52 0.63
C ASP A 69 -1.35 7.48 0.18
N ALA A 70 -1.13 8.58 0.90
CA ALA A 70 -0.05 9.50 0.63
C ALA A 70 1.32 8.81 0.71
N TRP A 71 1.57 7.97 1.72
CA TRP A 71 2.82 7.21 1.80
C TRP A 71 2.98 6.19 0.66
N ILE A 72 1.91 5.50 0.28
CA ILE A 72 1.92 4.54 -0.84
C ILE A 72 2.21 5.27 -2.15
N ALA A 73 1.54 6.40 -2.40
CA ALA A 73 1.75 7.23 -3.57
C ALA A 73 3.17 7.82 -3.61
N ALA A 74 3.68 8.30 -2.47
CA ALA A 74 5.04 8.80 -2.34
C ALA A 74 6.08 7.72 -2.63
N THR A 75 5.87 6.50 -2.14
CA THR A 75 6.72 5.34 -2.44
C THR A 75 6.75 5.08 -3.94
N ALA A 76 5.58 4.98 -4.58
CA ALA A 76 5.50 4.74 -6.02
C ALA A 76 6.15 5.87 -6.83
N LYS A 77 5.97 7.14 -6.42
CA LYS A 77 6.55 8.32 -7.07
C LYS A 77 8.07 8.36 -6.94
N GLN A 78 8.63 8.09 -5.76
CA GLN A 78 10.08 8.02 -5.54
C GLN A 78 10.77 7.01 -6.47
N HIS A 79 10.12 5.87 -6.70
CA HIS A 79 10.67 4.78 -7.49
C HIS A 79 10.22 4.79 -8.97
N GLY A 80 9.51 5.83 -9.42
CA GLY A 80 9.05 5.96 -10.81
C GLY A 80 8.07 4.85 -11.25
N LEU A 81 7.31 4.30 -10.30
CA LEU A 81 6.38 3.19 -10.54
C LEU A 81 5.00 3.67 -10.99
N THR A 82 4.23 2.74 -11.57
CA THR A 82 2.78 2.90 -11.76
C THR A 82 2.06 2.23 -10.59
N LEU A 83 1.20 2.98 -9.91
CA LEU A 83 0.41 2.49 -8.79
C LEU A 83 -0.86 1.81 -9.30
N ALA A 84 -1.00 0.52 -8.97
CA ALA A 84 -2.20 -0.24 -9.26
C ALA A 84 -3.22 -0.08 -8.13
N THR A 85 -4.39 0.50 -8.42
CA THR A 85 -5.45 0.74 -7.42
C THR A 85 -6.82 0.72 -8.07
N ARG A 86 -7.82 0.22 -7.35
CA ARG A 86 -9.23 0.36 -7.75
C ARG A 86 -9.75 1.79 -7.53
N ASN A 87 -9.22 2.50 -6.54
CA ASN A 87 -9.70 3.81 -6.13
C ASN A 87 -8.89 4.92 -6.80
N ILE A 88 -8.97 5.02 -8.13
CA ILE A 88 -8.18 5.99 -8.91
C ILE A 88 -8.32 7.42 -8.38
N LYS A 89 -9.56 7.83 -8.05
CA LYS A 89 -9.92 9.16 -7.55
C LYS A 89 -9.12 9.60 -6.33
N ASP A 90 -8.82 8.69 -5.41
CA ASP A 90 -8.08 9.00 -4.17
C ASP A 90 -6.61 9.36 -4.47
N PHE A 91 -6.10 8.97 -5.64
CA PHE A 91 -4.71 9.17 -6.04
C PHE A 91 -4.52 10.14 -7.21
N GLU A 92 -5.59 10.67 -7.82
CA GLU A 92 -5.51 11.55 -9.00
C GLU A 92 -4.61 12.78 -8.77
N HIS A 93 -4.68 13.35 -7.56
CA HIS A 93 -3.91 14.54 -7.19
C HIS A 93 -2.45 14.25 -6.81
N SER A 94 -2.06 12.97 -6.69
CA SER A 94 -0.72 12.60 -6.24
C SER A 94 0.38 12.78 -7.31
N GLY A 95 -0.04 12.85 -8.58
CA GLY A 95 0.86 12.92 -9.73
C GLY A 95 1.65 11.64 -9.99
N VAL A 96 1.27 10.51 -9.39
CA VAL A 96 1.79 9.18 -9.74
C VAL A 96 1.04 8.62 -10.95
N LYS A 97 1.69 7.76 -11.75
CA LYS A 97 0.98 7.04 -12.81
C LYS A 97 0.04 6.02 -12.18
N LEU A 98 -1.20 5.94 -12.65
CA LEU A 98 -2.23 5.07 -12.11
C LEU A 98 -2.67 4.02 -13.13
N ILE A 99 -3.02 2.83 -12.64
CA ILE A 99 -3.69 1.79 -13.42
C ILE A 99 -4.78 1.16 -12.56
N ASN A 100 -5.99 1.04 -13.10
CA ASN A 100 -7.07 0.29 -12.46
C ASN A 100 -7.11 -1.14 -13.04
N PRO A 101 -6.65 -2.17 -12.32
CA PRO A 101 -6.62 -3.53 -12.86
C PRO A 101 -8.01 -4.17 -12.96
N PHE A 102 -9.06 -3.48 -12.49
CA PHE A 102 -10.45 -3.94 -12.56
C PHE A 102 -11.26 -3.27 -13.66
N GLU A 103 -10.70 -2.26 -14.34
CA GLU A 103 -11.30 -1.74 -15.56
C GLU A 103 -11.00 -2.71 -16.71
N THR A 104 -12.05 -3.12 -17.41
CA THR A 104 -11.92 -3.82 -18.70
C THR A 104 -11.35 -2.87 -19.73
N VAL A 105 -10.31 -3.32 -20.44
CA VAL A 105 -9.76 -2.68 -21.64
C VAL A 105 -10.82 -2.56 -22.72
#